data_AF-A0A137Q3B4-F1
#
_entry.id   AF-A0A137Q3B4-F1
#
_cell.length_a   1.000
_cell.length_b   1.000
_cell.length_c   1.000
_cell.angle_alpha   90.00
_cell.angle_beta   90.00
_cell.angle_gamma   90.00
#
_symmetry.space_group_name_H-M   'P 1'
#
loop_
_entity.id
_entity.type
_entity.pdbx_description
1 polymer ?
#
loop_
_entity_poly.entity_id
_entity_poly.type
_entity_poly.pdbx_seq_one_letter_code
_entity_poly.pdbx_strand_id
1 'polypeptide(L)'
;MEHIRVWDARGGLCGIHNELDHMFIIKDSNGVEYIDDNLMDDEWDALCELYITFMGQGEQTSKLSYYPLISVFEGRGLDMGWWTDHVESLWQMATKAALNPTHVDKVTVPMNSIKWHEKIRGFGDLQHTQKKLESHSKKFLDEHVGQL
;
A
#
# COMPACT_ATOMS: atom_id res chain seq x y z
N MET A 1 8.73 -20.98 -3.37
CA MET A 1 7.62 -20.03 -3.17
C MET A 1 8.17 -18.70 -3.64
N GLU A 2 7.83 -18.29 -4.86
CA GLU A 2 8.39 -17.08 -5.47
C GLU A 2 7.92 -15.85 -4.70
N HIS A 3 8.87 -14.99 -4.37
CA HIS A 3 8.63 -13.76 -3.62
C HIS A 3 8.05 -12.73 -4.60
N ILE A 4 6.72 -12.67 -4.69
CA ILE A 4 6.01 -11.61 -5.43
C ILE A 4 6.41 -10.28 -4.79
N ARG A 5 7.07 -9.41 -5.56
CA ARG A 5 7.41 -8.08 -5.06
C ARG A 5 6.13 -7.26 -5.01
N VAL A 6 6.05 -6.27 -4.11
CA VAL A 6 4.94 -5.30 -4.08
C VAL A 6 4.65 -4.71 -5.47
N TRP A 7 5.67 -4.59 -6.33
CA TRP A 7 5.56 -4.16 -7.72
C TRP A 7 4.84 -5.14 -8.65
N ASP A 8 4.98 -6.44 -8.41
CA ASP A 8 4.30 -7.48 -9.20
C ASP A 8 2.83 -7.57 -8.76
N ALA A 9 2.53 -7.27 -7.49
CA ALA A 9 1.17 -7.11 -6.98
C ALA A 9 0.52 -5.76 -7.38
N ARG A 10 1.34 -4.74 -7.69
CA ARG A 10 0.88 -3.40 -8.10
C ARG A 10 0.05 -3.46 -9.38
N GLY A 11 0.35 -4.41 -10.26
CA GLY A 11 -0.34 -4.67 -11.52
C GLY A 11 -1.82 -5.03 -11.41
N GLY A 12 -2.28 -5.55 -10.26
CA GLY A 12 -3.46 -6.42 -10.27
C GLY A 12 -3.22 -7.66 -11.14
N LEU A 13 -4.28 -8.37 -11.52
CA LEU A 13 -4.18 -9.38 -12.59
C LEU A 13 -4.07 -8.65 -13.94
N CYS A 14 -2.91 -8.07 -14.23
CA CYS A 14 -2.67 -7.36 -15.48
C CYS A 14 -2.14 -8.30 -16.58
N GLY A 15 -2.65 -8.11 -17.80
CA GLY A 15 -2.13 -8.76 -19.01
C GLY A 15 -3.01 -9.88 -19.54
N ILE A 16 -2.66 -10.34 -20.74
CA ILE A 16 -3.35 -11.46 -21.41
C ILE A 16 -2.72 -12.75 -20.91
N HIS A 17 -3.45 -13.49 -20.08
CA HIS A 17 -3.06 -14.83 -19.62
C HIS A 17 -3.77 -15.91 -20.46
N ASN A 18 -3.12 -17.06 -20.66
CA ASN A 18 -3.71 -18.16 -21.46
C ASN A 18 -4.90 -18.82 -20.75
N GLU A 19 -4.93 -18.75 -19.43
CA GLU A 19 -6.01 -19.26 -18.59
C GLU A 19 -6.91 -18.10 -18.13
N LEU A 20 -8.18 -18.14 -18.53
CA LEU A 20 -9.18 -17.08 -18.27
C LEU A 20 -9.45 -16.85 -16.77
N ASP A 21 -9.26 -17.88 -15.94
CA ASP A 21 -9.47 -17.79 -14.48
C ASP A 21 -8.47 -16.85 -13.80
N HIS A 22 -7.42 -16.46 -14.53
CA HIS A 22 -6.38 -15.50 -14.10
C HIS A 22 -6.57 -14.11 -14.72
N MET A 23 -7.71 -13.82 -15.35
CA MET A 23 -8.01 -12.51 -15.93
C MET A 23 -9.37 -12.02 -15.44
N PHE A 24 -9.48 -10.72 -15.17
CA PHE A 24 -10.76 -10.07 -14.97
C PHE A 24 -11.19 -9.39 -16.28
N ILE A 25 -12.25 -9.89 -16.90
CA ILE A 25 -12.76 -9.41 -18.20
C ILE A 25 -14.21 -8.94 -18.05
N ILE A 26 -14.48 -7.68 -18.41
CA ILE A 26 -15.83 -7.15 -18.53
C ILE A 26 -16.18 -7.03 -20.01
N LYS A 27 -17.37 -7.49 -20.40
CA LYS A 27 -17.92 -7.28 -21.75
C LYS A 27 -19.02 -6.22 -21.71
N ASP A 28 -18.94 -5.22 -22.59
CA ASP A 28 -20.05 -4.28 -22.78
C ASP A 28 -21.16 -4.87 -23.67
N SER A 29 -22.25 -4.11 -23.83
CA SER A 29 -23.38 -4.49 -24.70
C SER A 29 -23.02 -4.56 -26.18
N ASN A 30 -21.90 -3.98 -26.60
CA ASN A 30 -21.42 -4.00 -27.98
C ASN A 30 -20.44 -5.17 -28.22
N GLY A 31 -20.14 -5.97 -27.19
CA GLY A 31 -19.22 -7.10 -27.27
C GLY A 31 -17.74 -6.71 -27.15
N VAL A 32 -17.43 -5.49 -26.72
CA VAL A 32 -16.06 -5.05 -26.43
C VAL A 32 -15.62 -5.62 -25.09
N GLU A 33 -14.47 -6.29 -25.08
CA GLU A 33 -13.81 -6.84 -23.89
C GLU A 33 -12.88 -5.79 -23.28
N TYR A 34 -13.09 -5.49 -22.00
CA TYR A 34 -12.22 -4.66 -21.17
C TYR A 34 -11.44 -5.59 -20.25
N ILE A 35 -10.13 -5.49 -20.32
CA ILE A 35 -9.18 -6.21 -19.46
C ILE A 35 -8.64 -5.18 -18.48
N ASP A 36 -8.58 -5.53 -17.20
CA ASP A 36 -7.98 -4.68 -16.17
C ASP A 36 -6.53 -4.31 -16.54
N ASP A 37 -6.26 -3.01 -16.70
CA ASP A 37 -5.05 -2.46 -17.32
C ASP A 37 -4.06 -1.85 -16.32
N ASN A 38 -4.09 -2.34 -15.08
CA ASN A 38 -3.31 -1.89 -13.91
C ASN A 38 -3.89 -0.63 -13.26
N LEU A 39 -3.98 -0.64 -11.93
CA LEU A 39 -4.53 0.46 -11.14
C LEU A 39 -3.72 1.75 -11.36
N MET A 40 -4.43 2.81 -11.78
CA MET A 40 -3.89 4.15 -11.91
C MET A 40 -3.70 4.83 -10.55
N ASP A 41 -2.87 5.88 -10.51
CA ASP A 41 -2.53 6.58 -9.26
C ASP A 41 -3.76 7.16 -8.54
N ASP A 42 -4.79 7.59 -9.29
CA ASP A 42 -6.05 8.09 -8.74
C ASP A 42 -6.93 6.97 -8.15
N GLU A 43 -6.90 5.78 -8.74
CA GLU A 43 -7.57 4.59 -8.18
C GLU A 43 -6.88 4.13 -6.89
N TRP A 44 -5.55 4.22 -6.83
CA TRP A 44 -4.80 3.97 -5.60
C TRP A 44 -5.08 5.01 -4.52
N ASP A 45 -5.13 6.29 -4.89
CA ASP A 45 -5.51 7.36 -3.98
C ASP A 45 -6.93 7.12 -3.44
N ALA A 46 -7.87 6.65 -4.27
CA ALA A 46 -9.22 6.29 -3.87
C ALA A 46 -9.24 5.09 -2.90
N LEU A 47 -8.44 4.05 -3.15
CA LEU A 47 -8.28 2.90 -2.25
C LEU A 47 -7.70 3.30 -0.89
N CYS A 48 -6.86 4.33 -0.84
CA CYS A 48 -6.34 4.91 0.40
C CYS A 48 -7.33 5.84 1.10
N GLU A 49 -8.57 5.93 0.60
CA GLU A 49 -9.62 6.84 1.05
C GLU A 49 -9.13 8.30 1.09
N LEU A 50 -8.42 8.73 0.03
CA LEU A 50 -8.02 10.11 -0.13
C LEU A 50 -9.24 10.99 -0.41
N TYR A 51 -9.36 12.07 0.36
CA TYR A 51 -10.34 13.12 0.09
C TYR A 51 -9.73 14.51 0.22
N ILE A 52 -10.32 15.45 -0.52
CA ILE A 52 -9.87 16.83 -0.61
C ILE A 52 -10.78 17.69 0.26
N THR A 53 -10.18 18.44 1.19
CA THR A 53 -10.90 19.34 2.11
C THR A 53 -10.54 20.79 1.84
N PHE A 54 -11.53 21.67 1.88
CA PHE A 54 -11.30 23.11 1.83
C PHE A 54 -10.89 23.64 3.20
N MET A 55 -9.78 24.36 3.27
CA MET A 55 -9.25 24.90 4.53
C MET A 55 -9.87 26.24 4.95
N GLY A 56 -10.83 26.75 4.17
CA GLY A 56 -11.57 27.98 4.47
C GLY A 56 -10.82 29.29 4.20
N GLN A 57 -9.57 29.22 3.73
CA GLN A 57 -8.76 30.38 3.37
C GLN A 57 -8.51 30.41 1.86
N GLY A 58 -9.46 31.00 1.12
CA GLY A 58 -9.42 31.05 -0.34
C GLY A 58 -9.55 29.66 -0.98
N GLU A 59 -8.78 29.43 -2.06
CA GLU A 59 -8.74 28.15 -2.79
C GLU A 59 -7.80 27.10 -2.15
N GLN A 60 -7.34 27.32 -0.93
CA GLN A 60 -6.45 26.37 -0.28
C GLN A 60 -7.19 25.08 0.11
N THR A 61 -6.73 23.97 -0.46
CA THR A 61 -7.23 22.62 -0.16
C THR A 61 -6.17 21.78 0.58
N SER A 62 -6.63 20.85 1.43
CA SER A 62 -5.79 19.83 2.06
C SER A 62 -6.20 18.44 1.58
N LYS A 63 -5.20 17.62 1.26
CA LYS A 63 -5.34 16.21 0.94
C LYS A 63 -5.22 15.40 2.24
N LEU A 64 -6.25 14.65 2.59
CA LEU A 64 -6.33 13.84 3.80
C LEU A 64 -6.74 12.41 3.44
N SER A 65 -6.11 11.41 4.08
CA SER A 65 -6.38 10.00 3.82
C SER A 65 -6.42 9.17 5.10
N TYR A 66 -7.23 8.11 5.12
CA TYR A 66 -7.30 7.16 6.24
C TYR A 66 -6.16 6.14 6.23
N TYR A 67 -5.53 5.94 5.08
CA TYR A 67 -4.35 5.10 4.90
C TYR A 67 -3.22 5.92 4.26
N PRO A 68 -1.93 5.58 4.49
CA PRO A 68 -0.84 6.28 3.85
C PRO A 68 -0.91 6.05 2.34
N LEU A 69 -0.87 7.13 1.55
CA LEU A 69 -0.76 7.01 0.09
C LEU A 69 0.47 6.20 -0.28
N ILE A 70 0.44 5.51 -1.43
CA ILE A 70 1.57 4.70 -1.90
C ILE A 70 2.87 5.51 -1.92
N SER A 71 2.82 6.72 -2.46
CA SER A 71 3.97 7.64 -2.52
C SER A 71 4.56 8.00 -1.15
N VAL A 72 3.74 7.94 -0.09
CA VAL A 72 4.17 8.19 1.29
C VAL A 72 4.67 6.92 1.95
N PHE A 73 4.07 5.77 1.64
CA PHE A 73 4.40 4.46 2.21
C PHE A 73 5.71 3.90 1.66
N GLU A 74 5.95 4.04 0.36
CA GLU A 74 7.04 3.39 -0.38
C GLU A 74 8.43 3.76 0.16
N GLY A 75 9.24 2.74 0.42
CA GLY A 75 10.60 2.90 0.90
C GLY A 75 10.70 3.58 2.27
N ARG A 76 9.59 3.62 3.03
CA ARG A 76 9.57 4.12 4.42
C ARG A 76 9.52 2.95 5.40
N GLY A 77 9.55 3.27 6.68
CA GLY A 77 9.75 2.29 7.74
C GLY A 77 8.71 1.18 7.82
N LEU A 78 7.47 1.42 7.38
CA LEU A 78 6.43 0.38 7.34
C LEU A 78 6.46 -0.48 6.06
N ASP A 79 7.20 -0.06 5.04
CA ASP A 79 7.42 -0.84 3.81
C ASP A 79 8.48 -1.92 4.06
N MET A 80 8.14 -2.91 4.87
CA MET A 80 9.02 -4.03 5.19
C MET A 80 9.11 -5.07 4.05
N GLY A 81 8.28 -4.93 3.00
CA GLY A 81 8.17 -5.92 1.92
C GLY A 81 7.21 -7.08 2.23
N TRP A 82 6.61 -7.12 3.41
CA TRP A 82 5.50 -8.01 3.76
C TRP A 82 4.53 -7.34 4.74
N TRP A 83 3.35 -7.93 4.88
CA TRP A 83 2.32 -7.48 5.80
C TRP A 83 2.66 -7.89 7.24
N THR A 84 3.01 -6.91 8.09
CA THR A 84 3.37 -7.17 9.51
C THR A 84 2.15 -7.03 10.41
N ASP A 85 2.19 -7.67 11.60
CA ASP A 85 1.15 -7.49 12.63
C ASP A 85 0.94 -6.02 13.01
N HIS A 86 1.99 -5.21 12.94
CA HIS A 86 1.90 -3.77 13.20
C HIS A 86 1.13 -3.03 12.09
N VAL A 87 1.40 -3.36 10.82
CA VAL A 87 0.67 -2.82 9.67
C VAL A 87 -0.80 -3.28 9.71
N GLU A 88 -1.07 -4.54 10.04
CA GLU A 88 -2.43 -5.06 10.26
C GLU A 88 -3.16 -4.28 11.36
N SER A 89 -2.51 -4.05 12.50
CA SER A 89 -3.09 -3.28 13.62
C SER A 89 -3.43 -1.84 13.22
N LEU A 90 -2.54 -1.18 12.48
CA LEU A 90 -2.80 0.15 11.92
C LEU A 90 -3.98 0.14 10.96
N TRP A 91 -4.08 -0.86 10.10
CA TRP A 91 -5.18 -1.05 9.17
C TRP A 91 -6.51 -1.22 9.91
N GLN A 92 -6.58 -2.15 10.86
CA GLN A 92 -7.78 -2.40 11.66
C GLN A 92 -8.24 -1.16 12.44
N MET A 93 -7.30 -0.37 12.97
CA MET A 93 -7.63 0.89 13.64
C MET A 93 -8.25 1.90 12.67
N ALA A 94 -7.68 2.05 11.47
CA ALA A 94 -8.21 2.94 10.44
C ALA A 94 -9.57 2.46 9.89
N THR A 95 -9.78 1.15 9.69
CA THR A 95 -11.08 0.63 9.25
C THR A 95 -12.16 0.85 10.31
N LYS A 96 -11.84 0.59 11.59
CA LYS A 96 -12.77 0.88 12.70
C LYS A 96 -13.12 2.36 12.79
N ALA A 97 -12.16 3.24 12.50
CA ALA A 97 -12.33 4.68 12.43
C ALA A 97 -13.36 5.09 11.36
N ALA A 98 -13.17 4.59 10.14
CA ALA A 98 -14.02 4.88 9.00
C ALA A 98 -15.47 4.42 9.24
N LEU A 99 -15.64 3.26 9.89
CA LEU A 99 -16.97 2.67 10.15
C LEU A 99 -17.71 3.27 11.35
N ASN A 100 -17.00 3.84 12.34
CA ASN A 100 -17.59 4.37 13.59
C ASN A 100 -17.14 5.81 13.90
N PRO A 101 -17.68 6.83 13.21
CA PRO A 101 -17.27 8.22 13.39
C PRO A 101 -17.64 8.83 14.76
N THR A 102 -18.38 8.11 15.61
CA THR A 102 -18.89 8.60 16.90
C THR A 102 -17.85 8.49 18.04
N HIS A 103 -16.82 7.65 17.89
CA HIS A 103 -15.73 7.48 18.84
C HIS A 103 -14.41 7.94 18.21
N VAL A 104 -14.23 9.26 18.12
CA VAL A 104 -13.02 9.85 17.52
C VAL A 104 -11.92 9.95 18.58
N ASP A 105 -11.16 8.88 18.77
CA ASP A 105 -9.81 9.03 19.32
C ASP A 105 -8.97 9.90 18.35
N LYS A 106 -7.98 10.65 18.85
CA LYS A 106 -7.15 11.54 17.99
C LYS A 106 -6.36 10.78 16.91
N VAL A 107 -6.26 9.45 17.02
CA VAL A 107 -5.58 8.54 16.09
C VAL A 107 -6.45 8.23 14.85
N THR A 108 -7.75 8.54 14.96
CA THR A 108 -8.88 8.09 14.13
C THR A 108 -9.25 9.13 13.06
N VAL A 109 -8.50 10.25 13.00
CA VAL A 109 -8.71 11.32 12.04
C VAL A 109 -7.79 11.11 10.83
N PRO A 110 -8.34 11.10 9.61
CA PRO A 110 -7.57 11.08 8.37
C PRO A 110 -6.47 12.15 8.34
N MET A 111 -5.33 11.75 7.81
CA MET A 111 -4.06 12.44 7.96
C MET A 111 -3.55 12.95 6.62
N ASN A 112 -2.85 14.09 6.64
CA ASN A 112 -2.11 14.54 5.46
C ASN A 112 -0.79 13.78 5.32
N SER A 113 -0.12 13.95 4.19
CA SER A 113 1.17 13.30 3.88
C SER A 113 2.24 13.57 4.94
N ILE A 114 2.28 14.76 5.54
CA ILE A 114 3.25 15.12 6.58
C ILE A 114 3.05 14.26 7.83
N LYS A 115 1.82 14.18 8.33
CA LYS A 115 1.47 13.37 9.50
C LYS A 115 1.71 11.89 9.24
N TRP A 116 1.40 11.40 8.04
CA TRP A 116 1.73 10.04 7.65
C TRP A 116 3.23 9.79 7.66
N HIS A 117 4.03 10.69 7.09
CA HIS A 117 5.48 10.58 7.14
C HIS A 117 6.02 10.50 8.57
N GLU A 118 5.52 11.31 9.49
CA GLU A 118 5.91 11.25 10.90
C GLU A 118 5.55 9.90 11.54
N LYS A 119 4.33 9.42 11.29
CA LYS A 119 3.80 8.16 11.86
C LYS A 119 4.60 6.93 11.39
N ILE A 120 5.01 6.90 10.13
CA ILE A 120 5.72 5.75 9.54
C ILE A 120 7.25 5.86 9.63
N ARG A 121 7.80 7.05 9.95
CA ARG A 121 9.25 7.28 10.05
C ARG A 121 9.90 6.49 11.17
N GLY A 122 9.20 6.23 12.28
CA GLY A 122 9.73 5.53 13.45
C GLY A 122 10.25 4.11 13.19
N PHE A 123 10.00 3.56 12.00
CA PHE A 123 10.36 2.20 11.62
C PHE A 123 11.49 2.13 10.57
N GLY A 124 12.04 3.27 10.14
CA GLY A 124 13.09 3.31 9.11
C GLY A 124 14.35 2.55 9.51
N ASP A 125 14.80 2.71 10.76
CA ASP A 125 15.98 2.00 11.28
C ASP A 125 15.76 0.49 11.35
N LEU A 126 14.53 0.06 11.69
CA LEU A 126 14.15 -1.35 11.69
C LEU A 126 14.16 -1.91 10.27
N GLN A 127 13.64 -1.17 9.29
CA GLN A 127 13.65 -1.57 7.88
C GLN A 127 15.09 -1.71 7.35
N HIS A 128 15.96 -0.75 7.65
CA HIS A 128 17.37 -0.83 7.26
C HIS A 128 18.09 -2.00 7.92
N THR A 129 17.82 -2.25 9.20
CA THR A 129 18.37 -3.38 9.95
C THR A 129 17.91 -4.70 9.36
N GLN A 130 16.63 -4.81 9.02
CA GLN A 130 16.03 -5.99 8.42
C GLN A 130 16.59 -6.28 7.02
N LYS A 131 16.64 -5.28 6.13
CA LYS A 131 17.26 -5.41 4.80
C LYS A 131 18.72 -5.87 4.89
N LYS A 132 19.45 -5.38 5.90
CA LYS A 132 20.84 -5.79 6.15
C LYS A 132 20.92 -7.22 6.68
N LEU A 133 20.03 -7.60 7.60
CA LEU A 133 19.94 -8.96 8.14
C LEU A 133 19.61 -9.98 7.04
N GLU A 134 18.68 -9.66 6.15
CA GLU A 134 18.32 -10.48 4.99
C GLU A 134 19.50 -10.63 4.02
N SER A 135 20.18 -9.52 3.71
CA SER A 135 21.38 -9.55 2.88
C SER A 135 22.48 -10.43 3.47
N HIS A 136 22.74 -10.32 4.77
CA HIS A 136 23.70 -11.17 5.47
C HIS A 136 23.26 -12.64 5.50
N SER A 137 21.98 -12.91 5.74
CA SER A 137 21.43 -14.26 5.78
C SER A 137 21.52 -14.93 4.40
N LYS A 138 21.19 -14.21 3.34
CA LYS A 138 21.33 -14.69 1.96
C LYS A 138 22.78 -15.02 1.64
N LYS A 139 23.70 -14.10 1.97
CA LYS A 139 25.15 -14.33 1.78
C LYS A 139 25.63 -15.57 2.52
N PHE A 140 25.19 -15.77 3.76
CA PHE A 140 25.53 -16.95 4.55
C PHE A 140 25.06 -18.25 3.88
N LEU A 141 23.81 -18.28 3.41
CA LEU A 141 23.24 -19.43 2.70
C LEU A 141 23.99 -19.72 1.39
N ASP A 142 24.27 -18.68 0.59
CA ASP A 142 25.02 -18.81 -0.66
C ASP A 142 26.43 -19.39 -0.43
N GLU A 143 27.08 -19.00 0.67
CA GLU A 143 28.43 -19.46 1.05
C GLU A 143 28.46 -20.88 1.63
N HIS A 144 27.44 -21.31 2.38
CA HIS A 144 27.51 -22.53 3.21
C HIS A 144 26.55 -23.66 2.78
N VAL A 145 25.50 -23.35 2.02
CA VAL A 145 24.47 -24.33 1.62
C VAL A 145 24.50 -24.57 0.11
N GLY A 146 25.11 -23.67 -0.67
CA GLY A 146 25.08 -23.68 -2.14
C GLY A 146 23.81 -23.01 -2.69
N GLN A 147 23.86 -22.62 -3.97
CA GLN A 147 22.71 -22.02 -4.66
C GLN A 147 21.53 -23.00 -4.63
N LEU A 148 20.45 -22.62 -3.94
CA LEU A 148 19.14 -23.26 -4.04
C LEU A 148 18.45 -22.85 -5.34
#